data_AF-A0A841AT55-F1
#
_entry.id   AF-A0A841AT55-F1
#
_cell.length_a   1.000
_cell.length_b   1.000
_cell.length_c   1.000
_cell.angle_alpha   90.00
_cell.angle_beta   90.00
_cell.angle_gamma   90.00
#
_symmetry.space_group_name_H-M   'P 1'
#
loop_
_entity.id
_entity.type
_entity.pdbx_description
1 polymer ?
#
loop_
_entity_poly.entity_id
_entity_poly.type
_entity_poly.pdbx_seq_one_letter_code
_entity_poly.pdbx_strand_id
1 'polypeptide(L)'
;MSAGTLTVLLPLLTLLLGGMIGALSGLVLENRKQANGIATKVIETYLELRKQLCEEISQLASLHIGSLPSADELSRKRDAISTLHYRYYDFMPKRVLQEINCLYACLGDRENRLWVIRDNELRLADDNEILAMIEDISVVDNFKYYALIPLESDDRDTRRAASINYQARRVLRVVNQDLTIRALVKGARSLRK
;
A
#
# COMPACT_ATOMS: atom_id res chain seq x y z
N MET A 1 -40.10 -45.57 37.83
CA MET A 1 -40.28 -44.63 36.69
C MET A 1 -40.89 -45.41 35.55
N SER A 2 -42.08 -45.02 35.06
CA SER A 2 -42.83 -45.81 34.08
C SER A 2 -42.19 -45.70 32.69
N ALA A 3 -42.19 -46.79 31.92
CA ALA A 3 -41.65 -46.84 30.56
C ALA A 3 -42.20 -45.75 29.62
N GLY A 4 -43.41 -45.23 29.91
CA GLY A 4 -44.04 -44.13 29.17
C GLY A 4 -43.41 -42.74 29.39
N THR A 5 -42.67 -42.51 30.49
CA THR A 5 -41.95 -41.24 30.69
C THR A 5 -40.65 -41.17 29.87
N LEU A 6 -39.98 -42.31 29.67
CA LEU A 6 -38.73 -42.38 28.91
C LEU A 6 -38.96 -42.22 27.39
N THR A 7 -40.06 -42.75 26.86
CA THR A 7 -40.44 -42.67 25.44
C THR A 7 -40.84 -41.26 25.00
N VAL A 8 -41.27 -40.39 25.93
CA VAL A 8 -41.62 -38.99 25.63
C VAL A 8 -40.46 -38.04 25.94
N LEU A 9 -39.63 -38.32 26.96
CA LEU A 9 -38.48 -37.48 27.29
C LEU A 9 -37.39 -37.50 26.22
N LEU A 10 -37.08 -38.68 25.67
CA LEU A 10 -35.97 -38.85 24.73
C LEU A 10 -36.16 -38.02 23.44
N PRO A 11 -37.34 -38.06 22.77
CA PRO A 11 -37.61 -37.25 21.59
C PRO A 11 -37.62 -35.75 21.87
N LEU A 12 -38.04 -35.34 23.07
CA LEU A 12 -38.13 -33.93 23.47
C LEU A 12 -36.73 -33.35 23.73
N LEU A 13 -35.84 -34.14 24.34
CA LEU A 13 -34.43 -33.81 24.53
C LEU A 13 -33.67 -33.73 23.20
N THR A 14 -33.91 -34.64 22.26
CA THR A 14 -33.29 -34.57 20.92
C THR A 14 -33.78 -33.39 20.11
N LEU A 15 -35.05 -33.00 20.25
CA LEU A 15 -35.60 -31.78 19.63
C LEU A 15 -34.97 -30.50 20.21
N LEU A 16 -34.79 -30.44 21.53
CA LEU A 16 -34.11 -29.33 22.20
C LEU A 16 -32.63 -29.24 21.81
N LEU A 17 -31.93 -30.37 21.74
CA LEU A 17 -30.54 -30.42 21.29
C LEU A 17 -30.40 -30.01 19.83
N GLY A 18 -31.28 -30.50 18.95
CA GLY A 18 -31.32 -30.11 17.54
C GLY A 18 -31.63 -28.62 17.36
N GLY A 19 -32.57 -28.08 18.13
CA GLY A 19 -32.89 -26.65 18.15
C GLY A 19 -31.72 -25.78 18.63
N MET A 20 -31.03 -26.19 19.69
CA MET A 20 -29.83 -25.49 20.17
C MET A 20 -28.67 -25.54 19.17
N ILE A 21 -28.44 -26.69 18.53
CA ILE A 21 -27.41 -26.81 17.48
C ILE A 21 -27.77 -25.94 16.28
N GLY A 22 -29.04 -25.89 15.87
CA GLY A 22 -29.53 -25.01 14.82
C GLY A 22 -29.32 -23.53 15.13
N ALA A 23 -29.67 -23.11 16.36
CA ALA A 23 -29.48 -21.73 16.82
C ALA A 23 -28.00 -21.33 16.89
N LEU A 24 -27.15 -22.19 17.45
CA LEU A 24 -25.69 -21.98 17.48
C LEU A 24 -25.09 -21.92 16.08
N SER A 25 -25.54 -22.80 15.18
CA SER A 25 -25.10 -22.80 13.78
C SER A 25 -25.50 -21.52 13.06
N GLY A 26 -26.71 -21.01 13.32
CA GLY A 26 -27.20 -19.72 12.80
C GLY A 26 -26.33 -18.54 13.24
N LEU A 27 -26.03 -18.44 14.54
CA LEU A 27 -25.16 -17.40 15.10
C LEU A 27 -23.74 -17.46 14.52
N VAL A 28 -23.17 -18.66 14.39
CA VAL A 28 -21.85 -18.84 13.76
C VAL A 28 -21.87 -18.42 12.28
N LEU A 29 -22.96 -18.69 11.56
CA LEU A 29 -23.13 -18.30 10.16
C LEU A 29 -23.26 -16.79 9.99
N GLU A 30 -24.03 -16.12 10.86
CA GLU A 30 -24.15 -14.65 10.88
C GLU A 30 -22.82 -13.98 11.18
N ASN A 31 -22.11 -14.44 12.23
CA ASN A 31 -20.80 -13.92 12.57
C ASN A 31 -19.80 -14.10 11.40
N ARG A 32 -19.84 -15.25 10.72
CA ARG A 32 -19.01 -15.48 9.53
C ARG A 32 -19.41 -14.59 8.36
N LYS A 33 -20.71 -14.36 8.11
CA LYS A 33 -21.20 -13.44 7.08
C LYS A 33 -20.73 -12.01 7.35
N GLN A 34 -20.85 -11.54 8.60
CA GLN A 34 -20.41 -10.20 8.99
C GLN A 34 -18.89 -10.05 8.86
N ALA A 35 -18.11 -11.03 9.35
CA ALA A 35 -16.66 -11.03 9.21
C ALA A 35 -16.21 -11.05 7.74
N ASN A 36 -16.87 -11.83 6.89
CA ASN A 36 -16.60 -11.85 5.46
C ASN A 36 -16.97 -10.51 4.80
N GLY A 37 -18.08 -9.88 5.19
CA GLY A 37 -18.47 -8.56 4.69
C GLY A 37 -17.47 -7.46 5.03
N ILE A 38 -16.93 -7.46 6.26
CA ILE A 38 -15.86 -6.53 6.68
C ILE A 38 -14.57 -6.79 5.88
N ALA A 39 -14.17 -8.07 5.76
CA ALA A 39 -12.96 -8.43 5.01
C ALA A 39 -13.04 -8.00 3.54
N THR A 40 -14.19 -8.18 2.88
CA THR A 40 -14.41 -7.71 1.50
C THR A 40 -14.24 -6.20 1.39
N LYS A 41 -14.84 -5.41 2.29
CA LYS A 41 -14.71 -3.93 2.28
C LYS A 41 -13.28 -3.46 2.47
N VAL A 42 -12.51 -4.13 3.34
CA VAL A 42 -11.08 -3.83 3.55
C VAL A 42 -10.28 -4.12 2.29
N ILE A 43 -10.54 -5.26 1.63
CA ILE A 43 -9.88 -5.64 0.37
C ILE A 43 -10.23 -4.62 -0.73
N GLU A 44 -11.50 -4.24 -0.87
CA GLU A 44 -11.95 -3.22 -1.83
C GLU A 44 -11.24 -1.89 -1.61
N THR A 45 -11.20 -1.41 -0.37
CA THR A 45 -10.52 -0.17 0.01
C THR A 45 -9.04 -0.21 -0.35
N TYR A 46 -8.41 -1.36 -0.16
CA TYR A 46 -7.00 -1.56 -0.48
C TYR A 46 -6.72 -1.63 -1.98
N LEU A 47 -7.58 -2.31 -2.76
CA LEU A 47 -7.47 -2.34 -4.21
C LEU A 47 -7.67 -0.94 -4.80
N GLU A 48 -8.61 -0.19 -4.25
CA GLU A 48 -8.86 1.21 -4.63
C GLU A 48 -7.66 2.10 -4.29
N LEU A 49 -7.09 1.98 -3.08
CA LEU A 49 -5.85 2.65 -2.70
C LEU A 49 -4.72 2.34 -3.70
N ARG A 50 -4.48 1.06 -3.99
CA ARG A 50 -3.44 0.65 -4.94
C ARG A 50 -3.67 1.25 -6.32
N LYS A 51 -4.92 1.24 -6.80
CA LYS A 51 -5.30 1.82 -8.09
C LYS A 51 -4.97 3.32 -8.12
N GLN A 52 -5.46 4.08 -7.15
CA GLN A 52 -5.25 5.53 -7.10
C GLN A 52 -3.77 5.91 -6.95
N LEU A 53 -3.01 5.18 -6.12
CA LEU A 53 -1.55 5.39 -6.01
C LEU A 53 -0.85 5.13 -7.35
N CYS A 54 -1.20 4.04 -8.03
CA CYS A 54 -0.62 3.74 -9.35
C CYS A 54 -0.99 4.82 -10.37
N GLU A 55 -2.24 5.27 -10.42
CA GLU A 55 -2.70 6.30 -11.36
C GLU A 55 -1.96 7.63 -11.14
N GLU A 56 -1.88 8.10 -9.89
CA GLU A 56 -1.25 9.39 -9.62
C GLU A 56 0.27 9.38 -9.79
N ILE A 57 0.93 8.30 -9.36
CA ILE A 57 2.39 8.20 -9.30
C ILE A 57 2.99 7.70 -10.63
N SER A 58 2.27 6.90 -11.42
CA SER A 58 2.76 6.39 -12.71
C SER A 58 3.16 7.49 -13.68
N GLN A 59 2.46 8.62 -13.65
CA GLN A 59 2.77 9.78 -14.50
C GLN A 59 4.14 10.38 -14.13
N LEU A 60 4.47 10.42 -12.84
CA LEU A 60 5.79 10.88 -12.35
C LEU A 60 6.88 9.84 -12.63
N ALA A 61 6.58 8.54 -12.46
CA ALA A 61 7.51 7.44 -12.72
C ALA A 61 7.83 7.23 -14.21
N SER A 62 6.95 7.73 -15.09
CA SER A 62 7.10 7.69 -16.56
C SER A 62 7.59 9.01 -17.14
N LEU A 63 7.95 9.98 -16.29
CA LEU A 63 8.48 11.26 -16.73
C LEU A 63 9.70 11.07 -17.64
N HIS A 64 9.70 11.75 -18.79
CA HIS A 64 10.87 11.77 -19.66
C HIS A 64 11.95 12.65 -19.03
N ILE A 65 13.16 12.11 -18.91
CA ILE A 65 14.31 12.84 -18.36
C ILE A 65 14.67 13.97 -19.34
N GLY A 66 14.61 15.23 -18.88
CA GLY A 66 14.73 16.42 -19.72
C GLY A 66 13.41 17.12 -20.07
N SER A 67 12.27 16.54 -19.66
CA SER A 67 10.93 17.17 -19.78
C SER A 67 10.30 17.34 -18.39
N LEU A 68 10.61 18.45 -17.74
CA LEU A 68 10.05 18.78 -16.44
C LEU A 68 8.62 19.34 -16.60
N PRO A 69 7.62 18.83 -15.87
CA PRO A 69 6.28 19.41 -15.89
C PRO A 69 6.29 20.83 -15.35
N SER A 70 5.25 21.60 -15.69
CA SER A 70 5.09 22.95 -15.15
C SER A 70 4.99 22.94 -13.62
N ALA A 71 5.35 24.06 -12.99
CA ALA A 71 5.27 24.21 -11.53
C ALA A 71 3.84 23.94 -11.01
N ASP A 72 2.82 24.36 -11.77
CA ASP A 72 1.41 24.15 -11.42
C ASP A 72 1.01 22.67 -11.52
N GLU A 73 1.54 21.92 -12.49
CA GLU A 73 1.35 20.46 -12.56
C GLU A 73 2.02 19.74 -11.39
N LEU A 74 3.25 20.11 -11.06
CA LEU A 74 3.96 19.55 -9.91
C LEU A 74 3.25 19.87 -8.59
N SER A 75 2.70 21.08 -8.44
CA SER A 75 1.90 21.44 -7.26
C SER A 75 0.62 20.61 -7.17
N ARG A 76 -0.12 20.47 -8.27
CA ARG A 76 -1.33 19.62 -8.30
C ARG A 76 -1.01 18.16 -7.97
N LYS A 77 0.10 17.64 -8.46
CA LYS A 77 0.58 16.29 -8.13
C LYS A 77 0.92 16.14 -6.66
N ARG A 78 1.57 17.14 -6.08
CA ARG A 78 1.88 17.18 -4.65
C ARG A 78 0.61 17.20 -3.80
N ASP A 79 -0.41 17.96 -4.19
CA ASP A 79 -1.70 18.00 -3.48
C ASP A 79 -2.48 16.69 -3.61
N ALA A 80 -2.46 16.06 -4.78
CA ALA A 80 -3.06 14.75 -5.00
C ALA A 80 -2.41 13.68 -4.10
N ILE A 81 -1.08 13.66 -4.03
CA ILE A 81 -0.32 12.74 -3.17
C ILE A 81 -0.62 12.99 -1.68
N SER A 82 -0.68 14.26 -1.25
CA SER A 82 -1.09 14.64 0.11
C SER A 82 -2.51 14.15 0.44
N THR A 83 -3.44 14.31 -0.49
CA THR A 83 -4.83 13.85 -0.33
C THR A 83 -4.88 12.33 -0.18
N LEU A 84 -4.14 11.58 -0.99
CA LEU A 84 -4.04 10.12 -0.87
C LEU A 84 -3.43 9.71 0.48
N HIS A 85 -2.38 10.40 0.91
CA HIS A 85 -1.71 10.16 2.20
C HIS A 85 -2.72 10.22 3.36
N TYR A 86 -3.49 11.30 3.47
CA TYR A 86 -4.46 11.47 4.56
C TYR A 86 -5.69 10.58 4.42
N ARG A 87 -6.19 10.39 3.19
CA ARG A 87 -7.41 9.59 2.95
C ARG A 87 -7.23 8.12 3.32
N TYR A 88 -6.03 7.57 3.11
CA TYR A 88 -5.75 6.15 3.31
C TYR A 88 -4.68 5.88 4.36
N TYR A 89 -4.40 6.84 5.24
CA TYR A 89 -3.36 6.76 6.26
C TYR A 89 -3.40 5.44 7.05
N ASP A 90 -4.57 5.07 7.55
CA ASP A 90 -4.76 3.87 8.37
C ASP A 90 -4.66 2.55 7.59
N PHE A 91 -4.74 2.60 6.26
CA PHE A 91 -4.74 1.43 5.38
C PHE A 91 -3.43 1.23 4.61
N MET A 92 -2.54 2.23 4.61
CA MET A 92 -1.26 2.13 3.93
C MET A 92 -0.22 1.42 4.81
N PRO A 93 0.53 0.45 4.25
CA PRO A 93 1.72 -0.07 4.89
C PRO A 93 2.69 1.06 5.23
N LYS A 94 3.31 0.99 6.41
CA LYS A 94 4.26 2.01 6.89
C LYS A 94 5.34 2.34 5.84
N ARG A 95 5.88 1.33 5.15
CA ARG A 95 6.91 1.52 4.14
C ARG A 95 6.38 2.29 2.91
N VAL A 96 5.13 2.07 2.51
CA VAL A 96 4.48 2.85 1.44
C VAL A 96 4.34 4.32 1.86
N LEU A 97 3.88 4.58 3.10
CA LEU A 97 3.79 5.95 3.63
C LEU A 97 5.16 6.64 3.66
N GLN A 98 6.20 5.91 4.06
CA GLN A 98 7.56 6.42 4.09
C GLN A 98 8.05 6.87 2.71
N GLU A 99 7.92 6.02 1.70
CA GLU A 99 8.35 6.38 0.34
C GLU A 99 7.48 7.51 -0.26
N ILE A 100 6.19 7.56 0.06
CA ILE A 100 5.31 8.67 -0.34
C ILE A 100 5.79 10.00 0.28
N ASN A 101 6.21 9.98 1.54
CA ASN A 101 6.76 11.18 2.19
C ASN A 101 8.07 11.64 1.52
N CYS A 102 8.94 10.71 1.13
CA CYS A 102 10.14 11.02 0.34
C CYS A 102 9.78 11.68 -1.01
N LEU A 103 8.80 11.13 -1.73
CA LEU A 103 8.31 11.71 -2.98
C LEU A 103 7.70 13.10 -2.77
N TYR A 104 6.89 13.28 -1.72
CA TYR A 104 6.28 14.57 -1.38
C TYR A 104 7.34 15.64 -1.10
N ALA A 105 8.39 15.29 -0.34
CA ALA A 105 9.53 16.18 -0.09
C ALA A 105 10.29 16.50 -1.39
N CYS A 106 10.53 15.48 -2.23
CA CYS A 106 11.19 15.64 -3.52
C CYS A 106 10.43 16.58 -4.48
N LEU A 107 9.09 16.52 -4.50
CA LEU A 107 8.27 17.43 -5.31
C LEU A 107 8.38 18.89 -4.84
N GLY A 108 8.51 19.11 -3.54
CA GLY A 108 8.68 20.43 -2.92
C GLY A 108 10.12 20.97 -2.97
N ASP A 109 11.12 20.12 -3.20
CA ASP A 109 12.52 20.50 -3.19
C ASP A 109 12.91 21.30 -4.45
N ARG A 110 13.62 22.41 -4.24
CA ARG A 110 14.15 23.26 -5.32
C ARG A 110 15.58 22.88 -5.70
N GLU A 111 16.24 22.09 -4.87
CA GLU A 111 17.62 21.64 -5.07
C GLU A 111 17.72 20.29 -5.79
N ASN A 112 16.57 19.69 -6.14
CA ASN A 112 16.47 18.47 -6.95
C ASN A 112 17.10 17.23 -6.30
N ARG A 113 17.06 17.14 -4.97
CA ARG A 113 17.72 16.09 -4.20
C ARG A 113 16.82 14.89 -3.97
N LEU A 114 17.45 13.75 -3.75
CA LEU A 114 16.80 12.53 -3.29
C LEU A 114 16.75 12.50 -1.75
N TRP A 115 15.75 11.80 -1.24
CA TRP A 115 15.37 11.76 0.17
C TRP A 115 15.15 10.31 0.59
N VAL A 116 15.51 10.01 1.83
CA VAL A 116 15.30 8.70 2.46
C VAL A 116 14.72 8.89 3.86
N ILE A 117 14.15 7.83 4.41
CA ILE A 117 13.77 7.78 5.82
C ILE A 117 14.70 6.85 6.57
N ARG A 118 15.40 7.41 7.55
CA ARG A 118 16.32 6.69 8.44
C ARG A 118 15.96 7.04 9.88
N ASP A 119 15.83 6.02 10.73
CA ASP A 119 15.41 6.19 12.12
C ASP A 119 14.07 6.94 12.30
N ASN A 120 13.15 6.76 11.33
CA ASN A 120 11.88 7.50 11.19
C ASN A 120 12.01 9.01 10.92
N GLU A 121 13.20 9.50 10.55
CA GLU A 121 13.42 10.88 10.15
C GLU A 121 13.64 10.98 8.64
N LEU A 122 13.07 12.02 8.03
CA LEU A 122 13.29 12.35 6.64
C LEU A 122 14.66 13.04 6.50
N ARG A 123 15.55 12.48 5.69
CA ARG A 123 16.92 12.96 5.48
C ARG A 123 17.27 12.95 4.00
N LEU A 124 18.29 13.74 3.63
CA LEU A 124 18.87 13.68 2.29
C LEU A 124 19.58 12.33 2.11
N ALA A 125 19.42 11.75 0.92
CA ALA A 125 20.09 10.50 0.56
C ALA A 125 21.59 10.75 0.39
N ASP A 126 22.42 9.91 1.00
CA ASP A 126 23.85 9.83 0.68
C ASP A 126 24.11 9.06 -0.62
N ASP A 127 25.34 9.10 -1.14
CA ASP A 127 25.68 8.45 -2.42
C ASP A 127 25.42 6.94 -2.41
N ASN A 128 25.64 6.26 -1.27
CA ASN A 128 25.38 4.83 -1.16
C ASN A 128 23.87 4.54 -1.17
N GLU A 129 23.09 5.40 -0.51
CA GLU A 129 21.63 5.32 -0.48
C GLU A 129 21.02 5.61 -1.86
N ILE A 130 21.59 6.55 -2.62
CA ILE A 130 21.20 6.83 -4.02
C ILE A 130 21.49 5.61 -4.90
N LEU A 131 22.69 5.04 -4.80
CA LEU A 131 23.06 3.83 -5.54
C LEU A 131 22.12 2.67 -5.21
N ALA A 132 21.87 2.41 -3.93
CA ALA A 132 20.95 1.37 -3.49
C ALA A 132 19.52 1.61 -3.97
N MET A 133 19.06 2.86 -3.99
CA MET A 133 17.76 3.23 -4.55
C MET A 133 17.70 2.92 -6.05
N ILE A 134 18.72 3.33 -6.82
CA ILE A 134 18.81 3.10 -8.26
C ILE A 134 18.82 1.61 -8.57
N GLU A 135 19.66 0.82 -7.89
CA GLU A 135 19.73 -0.63 -8.06
C GLU A 135 18.38 -1.28 -7.76
N ASP A 136 17.71 -0.81 -6.70
CA ASP A 136 16.39 -1.31 -6.35
C ASP A 136 15.35 -0.93 -7.41
N ILE A 137 15.31 0.27 -7.96
CA ILE A 137 14.29 0.60 -8.99
C ILE A 137 14.63 0.11 -10.41
N SER A 138 15.85 -0.34 -10.63
CA SER A 138 16.33 -0.81 -11.94
C SER A 138 15.79 -2.20 -12.26
N VAL A 139 15.22 -2.35 -13.46
CA VAL A 139 14.82 -3.67 -14.01
C VAL A 139 15.93 -4.27 -14.87
N VAL A 140 16.85 -3.46 -15.37
CA VAL A 140 17.93 -3.86 -16.29
C VAL A 140 19.28 -3.49 -15.70
N ASP A 141 20.23 -4.41 -15.70
CA ASP A 141 21.55 -4.25 -15.07
C ASP A 141 22.34 -3.05 -15.60
N ASN A 142 22.11 -2.66 -16.87
CA ASN A 142 22.79 -1.51 -17.48
C ASN A 142 22.14 -0.17 -17.11
N PHE A 143 20.86 -0.17 -16.70
CA PHE A 143 20.15 1.07 -16.35
C PHE A 143 20.80 1.78 -15.16
N LYS A 144 21.41 1.03 -14.23
CA LYS A 144 22.08 1.60 -13.05
C LYS A 144 23.21 2.57 -13.39
N TYR A 145 23.98 2.28 -14.44
CA TYR A 145 25.10 3.13 -14.86
C TYR A 145 24.62 4.42 -15.54
N TYR A 146 23.51 4.36 -16.26
CA TYR A 146 22.93 5.52 -16.93
C TYR A 146 22.02 6.36 -16.03
N ALA A 147 21.54 5.79 -14.92
CA ALA A 147 20.64 6.49 -14.00
C ALA A 147 21.34 7.55 -13.15
N LEU A 148 22.66 7.47 -12.95
CA LEU A 148 23.42 8.50 -12.23
C LEU A 148 23.66 9.75 -13.08
N ILE A 149 23.92 9.57 -14.38
CA ILE A 149 24.23 10.65 -15.34
C ILE A 149 23.23 11.82 -15.25
N PRO A 150 21.90 11.62 -15.29
CA PRO A 150 20.97 12.74 -15.24
C PRO A 150 20.86 13.39 -13.85
N LEU A 151 21.25 12.71 -12.76
CA LEU A 151 21.33 13.32 -11.43
C LEU A 151 22.55 14.25 -11.31
N GLU A 152 23.61 13.97 -12.04
CA GLU A 152 24.84 14.77 -12.09
C GLU A 152 24.86 15.81 -13.22
N SER A 153 23.83 15.82 -14.07
CA SER A 153 23.71 16.77 -15.19
C SER A 153 23.79 18.22 -14.73
N ASP A 154 24.44 19.11 -15.48
CA ASP A 154 24.45 20.56 -15.20
C ASP A 154 23.07 21.21 -15.39
N ASP A 155 22.19 20.58 -16.18
CA ASP A 155 20.81 21.05 -16.36
C ASP A 155 19.94 20.73 -15.14
N ARG A 156 19.49 21.79 -14.46
CA ARG A 156 18.63 21.72 -13.28
C ARG A 156 17.33 20.96 -13.56
N ASP A 157 16.71 21.17 -14.72
CA ASP A 157 15.40 20.59 -15.01
C ASP A 157 15.53 19.10 -15.31
N THR A 158 16.63 18.69 -15.96
CA THR A 158 17.03 17.28 -16.08
C THR A 158 17.26 16.62 -14.71
N ARG A 159 18.03 17.25 -13.81
CA ARG A 159 18.23 16.71 -12.44
C ARG A 159 16.92 16.55 -11.69
N ARG A 160 16.06 17.56 -11.76
CA ARG A 160 14.75 17.55 -11.09
C ARG A 160 13.84 16.46 -11.63
N ALA A 161 13.78 16.34 -12.95
CA ALA A 161 13.03 15.30 -13.64
C ALA A 161 13.48 13.91 -13.19
N ALA A 162 14.80 13.67 -13.12
CA ALA A 162 15.37 12.41 -12.67
C ALA A 162 15.04 12.11 -11.21
N SER A 163 15.23 13.05 -10.28
CA SER A 163 14.94 12.85 -8.86
C SER A 163 13.47 12.52 -8.59
N ILE A 164 12.54 13.25 -9.23
CA ILE A 164 11.11 12.96 -9.15
C ILE A 164 10.79 11.57 -9.73
N ASN A 165 11.37 11.25 -10.89
CA ASN A 165 11.17 9.98 -11.56
C ASN A 165 11.58 8.80 -10.67
N TYR A 166 12.77 8.89 -10.06
CA TYR A 166 13.34 7.81 -9.26
C TYR A 166 12.59 7.60 -7.96
N GLN A 167 12.21 8.68 -7.26
CA GLN A 167 11.35 8.59 -6.08
C GLN A 167 9.98 7.99 -6.42
N ALA A 168 9.38 8.42 -7.53
CA ALA A 168 8.09 7.87 -7.96
C ALA A 168 8.18 6.37 -8.29
N ARG A 169 9.24 5.94 -8.97
CA ARG A 169 9.51 4.51 -9.23
C ARG A 169 9.71 3.72 -7.95
N ARG A 170 10.40 4.30 -6.97
CA ARG A 170 10.60 3.68 -5.65
C ARG A 170 9.27 3.46 -4.93
N VAL A 171 8.38 4.44 -4.93
CA VAL A 171 7.02 4.27 -4.37
C VAL A 171 6.29 3.14 -5.08
N LEU A 172 6.27 3.11 -6.42
CA LEU A 172 5.59 2.05 -7.18
C LEU A 172 6.18 0.66 -6.90
N ARG A 173 7.50 0.57 -6.72
CA ARG A 173 8.15 -0.69 -6.34
C ARG A 173 7.68 -1.17 -4.97
N VAL A 174 7.64 -0.30 -3.97
CA VAL A 174 7.15 -0.67 -2.63
C VAL A 174 5.66 -0.99 -2.64
N VAL A 175 4.84 -0.25 -3.40
CA VAL A 175 3.42 -0.61 -3.65
C VAL A 175 3.32 -2.01 -4.27
N ASN A 176 4.17 -2.36 -5.23
CA ASN A 176 4.18 -3.69 -5.83
C ASN A 176 4.61 -4.80 -4.88
N GLN A 177 5.44 -4.51 -3.87
CA GLN A 177 5.89 -5.49 -2.87
C GLN A 177 4.88 -5.64 -1.72
N ASP A 178 4.42 -4.52 -1.18
CA ASP A 178 3.69 -4.45 0.09
C ASP A 178 2.18 -4.37 -0.13
N LEU A 179 1.73 -3.84 -1.28
CA LEU A 179 0.31 -3.76 -1.65
C LEU A 179 -0.19 -4.97 -2.48
N THR A 180 0.18 -6.21 -2.12
CA THR A 180 -0.20 -7.42 -2.88
C THR A 180 -1.39 -8.17 -2.29
N ILE A 181 -2.14 -8.90 -3.14
CA ILE A 181 -3.21 -9.82 -2.69
C ILE A 181 -2.68 -10.82 -1.66
N ARG A 182 -1.42 -11.27 -1.81
CA ARG A 182 -0.79 -12.19 -0.86
C ARG A 182 -0.55 -11.52 0.51
N ALA A 183 -0.09 -10.27 0.53
CA ALA A 183 0.07 -9.49 1.76
C ALA A 183 -1.28 -9.28 2.47
N LEU A 184 -2.33 -8.97 1.71
CA LEU A 184 -3.71 -8.88 2.20
C LEU A 184 -4.21 -10.18 2.83
N VAL A 185 -4.04 -11.31 2.14
CA VAL A 185 -4.49 -12.63 2.65
C VAL A 185 -3.70 -13.02 3.91
N LYS A 186 -2.41 -12.66 3.98
CA LYS A 186 -1.58 -12.91 5.17
C LYS A 186 -2.05 -12.08 6.37
N GLY A 187 -2.32 -10.79 6.17
CA GLY A 187 -2.85 -9.90 7.20
C GLY A 187 -4.25 -10.29 7.68
N ALA A 188 -5.14 -10.66 6.76
CA ALA A 188 -6.48 -11.17 7.11
C ALA A 188 -6.43 -12.46 7.93
N ARG A 189 -5.41 -13.31 7.73
CA ARG A 189 -5.20 -14.53 8.52
C ARG A 189 -4.60 -14.25 9.90
N SER A 190 -3.75 -13.22 10.05
CA SER A 190 -3.21 -12.86 11.37
C SER A 190 -4.25 -12.20 12.27
N LEU A 191 -5.20 -11.45 11.70
CA LEU A 191 -6.33 -10.87 12.46
C LEU A 191 -7.35 -11.93 12.94
N ARG A 192 -7.27 -13.17 12.44
CA ARG A 192 -8.10 -14.30 12.88
C ARG A 192 -7.48 -15.13 14.01
N LYS A 193 -6.22 -14.86 14.38
CA LYS A 193 -5.53 -15.52 15.50
C LYS A 193 -5.60 -14.63 16.74
#